data_AF-A0A972HQ68-F1
#
_entry.id   AF-A0A972HQ68-F1
#
_cell.length_a   1.000
_cell.length_b   1.000
_cell.length_c   1.000
_cell.angle_alpha   90.00
_cell.angle_beta   90.00
_cell.angle_gamma   90.00
#
_symmetry.space_group_name_H-M   'P 1'
#
loop_
_entity.id
_entity.type
_entity.pdbx_description
1 polymer ?
#
loop_
_entity_poly.entity_id
_entity_poly.type
_entity_poly.pdbx_seq_one_letter_code
_entity_poly.pdbx_strand_id
1 'polypeptide(L)'
;MRYIKNPEHPNIPICKYLRAKASYVPDMQNEHYMEIHYPYDQFYCLKTLHNVGPDDDVVCPEDCLPQRACYEPLRVPTLFAEGNDGGTGSEKT
;
A
#
# COMPACT_ATOMS: atom_id res chain seq x y z
N MET A 1 -10.77 15.12 1.16
CA MET A 1 -10.50 13.84 0.45
C MET A 1 -9.62 12.99 1.34
N ARG A 2 -9.98 11.72 1.61
CA ARG A 2 -9.19 10.79 2.44
C ARG A 2 -8.34 9.90 1.52
N TYR A 3 -7.12 9.57 1.95
CA TYR A 3 -6.19 8.72 1.22
C TYR A 3 -5.71 7.57 2.10
N ILE A 4 -5.29 6.47 1.46
CA ILE A 4 -4.61 5.38 2.16
C ILE A 4 -3.17 5.83 2.42
N LYS A 5 -2.74 5.79 3.68
CA LYS A 5 -1.38 6.19 4.08
C LYS A 5 -0.37 5.14 3.63
N ASN A 6 0.80 5.59 3.22
CA ASN A 6 1.93 4.71 2.99
C ASN A 6 2.47 4.21 4.35
N PRO A 7 2.66 2.90 4.57
CA PRO A 7 3.19 2.38 5.83
C PRO A 7 4.60 2.89 6.14
N GLU A 8 5.46 3.02 5.13
CA GLU A 8 6.84 3.50 5.30
C GLU A 8 6.92 5.02 5.42
N HIS A 9 5.92 5.73 4.87
CA HIS A 9 5.83 7.19 4.90
C HIS A 9 4.42 7.64 5.33
N PRO A 10 4.07 7.60 6.63
CA PRO A 10 2.70 7.79 7.12
C PRO A 10 2.05 9.15 6.80
N ASN A 11 2.87 10.14 6.44
CA ASN A 11 2.44 11.48 6.06
C ASN A 11 2.10 11.62 4.56
N ILE A 12 2.39 10.58 3.78
CA ILE A 12 2.27 10.58 2.32
C ILE A 12 1.26 9.48 1.91
N PRO A 13 0.36 9.73 0.94
CA PRO A 13 -0.49 8.69 0.41
C PRO A 13 0.32 7.59 -0.30
N ILE A 14 -0.14 6.34 -0.21
CA ILE A 14 0.41 5.27 -1.04
C ILE A 14 0.12 5.54 -2.53
N CYS A 15 1.07 5.23 -3.41
CA CYS A 15 0.85 5.34 -4.84
C CYS A 15 -0.23 4.34 -5.29
N LYS A 16 -1.22 4.78 -6.07
CA LYS A 16 -2.32 3.94 -6.58
C LYS A 16 -1.84 2.84 -7.53
N TYR A 17 -0.63 2.98 -8.07
CA TYR A 17 -0.01 2.01 -8.96
C TYR A 17 0.91 1.03 -8.23
N LEU A 18 1.19 1.24 -6.94
CA LEU A 18 1.99 0.32 -6.15
C LEU A 18 1.12 -0.84 -5.66
N ARG A 19 1.43 -2.06 -6.09
CA ARG A 19 0.82 -3.28 -5.55
C ARG A 19 1.70 -3.82 -4.41
N ALA A 20 1.21 -3.66 -3.18
CA ALA A 20 1.95 -3.91 -1.94
C ALA A 20 1.78 -5.32 -1.34
N LYS A 21 1.35 -6.32 -2.12
CA LYS A 21 1.15 -7.68 -1.58
C LYS A 21 1.88 -8.71 -2.40
N ALA A 22 2.59 -9.57 -1.65
CA ALA A 22 3.09 -10.85 -2.12
C ALA A 22 2.03 -11.53 -3.00
N SER A 23 2.47 -12.00 -4.16
CA SER A 23 1.60 -12.79 -5.02
C SER A 23 1.40 -14.15 -4.37
N TYR A 24 0.15 -14.54 -4.13
CA TYR A 24 -0.15 -15.91 -3.76
C TYR A 24 0.30 -16.83 -4.89
N VAL A 25 1.18 -17.78 -4.59
CA VAL A 25 1.45 -18.90 -5.48
C VAL A 25 0.58 -20.06 -4.98
N PRO A 26 -0.41 -20.54 -5.76
CA PRO A 26 -1.39 -21.53 -5.31
C PRO A 26 -0.83 -22.87 -4.82
N ASP A 27 0.44 -23.15 -5.08
CA ASP A 27 1.16 -24.33 -4.60
C ASP A 27 1.70 -24.19 -3.17
N MET A 28 1.73 -22.97 -2.61
CA MET A 28 2.13 -22.73 -1.24
C MET A 28 0.96 -22.99 -0.29
N GLN A 29 1.08 -24.07 0.49
CA GLN A 29 0.14 -24.51 1.53
C GLN A 29 0.05 -23.58 2.75
N ASN A 30 0.39 -22.29 2.63
CA ASN A 30 0.38 -21.37 3.76
C ASN A 30 -0.85 -20.47 3.68
N GLU A 31 -1.87 -20.76 4.48
CA GLU A 31 -3.11 -19.96 4.58
C GLU A 31 -2.89 -18.53 5.10
N HIS A 32 -1.75 -18.29 5.77
CA HIS A 32 -1.35 -16.99 6.33
C HIS A 32 -0.28 -16.26 5.50
N TYR A 33 -0.04 -16.66 4.24
CA TYR A 33 0.98 -16.03 3.38
C TYR A 33 0.80 -14.51 3.21
N MET A 34 -0.41 -13.98 3.39
CA MET A 34 -0.74 -12.55 3.31
C MET A 34 -0.38 -11.76 4.58
N GLU A 35 -0.09 -12.44 5.69
CA GLU A 35 0.23 -11.85 6.99
C GLU A 35 1.74 -11.79 7.24
N ILE A 36 2.51 -12.59 6.50
CA ILE A 36 3.96 -12.68 6.64
C ILE A 36 4.61 -11.69 5.68
N HIS A 37 5.29 -10.67 6.23
CA HIS A 37 6.19 -9.82 5.48
C HIS A 37 7.54 -10.52 5.30
N TYR A 38 7.96 -10.77 4.07
CA TYR A 38 9.30 -11.23 3.77
C TYR A 38 10.18 -10.06 3.33
N PRO A 39 11.45 -10.01 3.75
CA PRO A 39 12.38 -8.96 3.33
C PRO A 39 12.68 -8.97 1.82
N TYR A 40 12.27 -10.03 1.10
CA TYR A 40 12.42 -10.19 -0.35
C TYR A 40 11.09 -10.11 -1.10
N ASP A 41 10.03 -9.60 -0.45
CA ASP A 41 8.76 -9.40 -1.12
C ASP A 41 8.92 -8.46 -2.31
N GLN A 42 8.43 -8.91 -3.46
CA GLN A 42 8.49 -8.13 -4.69
C GLN A 42 7.29 -7.22 -4.80
N PHE A 43 7.56 -5.94 -5.02
CA PHE A 43 6.55 -4.95 -5.36
C PHE A 43 6.43 -4.83 -6.87
N TYR A 44 5.23 -4.49 -7.32
CA TYR A 44 4.94 -4.34 -8.74
C TYR A 44 4.22 -3.02 -9.00
N CYS A 45 4.59 -2.36 -10.09
CA CYS A 45 3.86 -1.21 -10.61
C CYS A 45 2.76 -1.69 -11.54
N LEU A 46 1.52 -1.29 -11.26
CA LEU A 46 0.35 -1.64 -12.07
C LEU A 46 0.34 -0.95 -13.45
N LYS A 47 1.17 0.09 -13.68
CA LYS A 47 1.31 0.68 -15.03
C LYS A 47 2.16 -0.19 -15.95
N THR A 48 3.26 -0.72 -15.43
CA THR A 48 4.26 -1.47 -16.21
C THR A 48 4.09 -2.96 -16.06
N LEU A 49 3.31 -3.41 -15.08
CA LEU A 49 3.16 -4.81 -14.67
C LEU A 49 4.49 -5.47 -14.29
N HIS A 50 5.44 -4.67 -13.81
CA HIS A 50 6.79 -5.11 -13.47
C HIS A 50 7.27 -4.50 -12.14
N ASN A 51 8.39 -5.00 -11.61
CA ASN A 51 9.07 -4.46 -10.42
C ASN A 51 9.88 -3.19 -10.73
N VAL A 52 9.86 -2.74 -11.98
CA VAL A 52 10.45 -1.49 -12.46
C VAL A 52 9.34 -0.57 -12.94
N GLY A 53 9.42 0.70 -12.55
CA GLY A 53 8.46 1.75 -12.90
C GLY A 53 8.68 2.27 -14.33
N PRO A 54 7.81 3.17 -14.81
CA PRO A 54 7.97 3.82 -16.12
C PRO A 54 9.15 4.80 -16.16
N ASP A 55 9.74 5.09 -15.00
CA ASP A 55 10.94 5.91 -14.78
C ASP A 55 12.24 5.07 -14.77
N ASP A 56 12.16 3.77 -15.06
CA ASP A 56 13.28 2.81 -15.03
C ASP A 56 13.88 2.57 -13.62
N ASP A 57 13.17 3.00 -12.57
CA ASP A 57 13.55 2.79 -11.18
C ASP A 57 12.75 1.66 -10.53
N VAL A 58 13.36 1.02 -9.52
CA VAL A 58 12.72 -0.05 -8.73
C VAL A 58 11.47 0.47 -8.03
N VAL A 59 10.43 -0.37 -7.98
CA VAL A 59 9.15 -0.03 -7.35
C VAL A 59 9.18 -0.55 -5.91
N CYS A 60 8.94 0.32 -4.92
CA CYS A 60 8.74 -0.07 -3.52
C CYS A 60 8.00 1.04 -2.73
N PRO A 61 7.44 0.75 -1.54
CA PRO A 61 6.76 1.73 -0.71
C PRO A 61 7.64 2.94 -0.34
N GLU A 62 8.93 2.72 -0.15
CA GLU A 62 9.88 3.74 0.28
C GLU A 62 10.13 4.79 -0.81
N ASP A 63 10.12 4.36 -2.08
CA ASP A 63 10.51 5.20 -3.22
C ASP A 63 9.34 5.63 -4.12
N CYS A 64 8.18 4.96 -4.03
CA CYS A 64 6.97 5.32 -4.78
C CYS A 64 6.27 6.55 -4.18
N LEU A 65 6.97 7.68 -4.22
CA LEU A 65 6.60 8.94 -3.58
C LEU A 65 6.22 10.04 -4.60
N PRO A 66 5.64 11.17 -4.16
CA PRO A 66 5.21 12.28 -5.03
C PRO A 66 6.28 12.88 -5.94
N GLN A 67 7.56 12.64 -5.67
CA GLN A 67 8.68 13.08 -6.51
C GLN A 67 8.76 12.33 -7.84
N ARG A 68 8.20 11.12 -7.93
CA ARG A 68 8.15 10.37 -9.19
C ARG A 68 7.12 10.95 -10.12
N ALA A 69 7.48 11.12 -11.39
CA ALA A 69 6.60 11.71 -12.40
C ALA A 69 5.29 10.92 -12.60
N CYS A 70 5.31 9.60 -12.39
CA CYS A 70 4.13 8.75 -12.55
C CYS A 70 3.29 8.59 -11.27
N TYR A 71 3.68 9.22 -10.16
CA TYR A 71 2.99 9.07 -8.88
C TYR A 71 1.56 9.60 -8.94
N GLU A 72 0.63 8.80 -8.43
CA GLU A 72 -0.74 9.25 -8.21
C GLU A 72 -1.26 8.67 -6.88
N PRO A 73 -1.86 9.48 -5.99
CA PRO A 73 -2.23 9.03 -4.66
C PRO A 73 -3.46 8.11 -4.68
N LEU A 74 -3.41 7.01 -3.92
CA LEU A 74 -4.54 6.09 -3.75
C LEU A 74 -5.59 6.70 -2.83
N ARG A 75 -6.74 7.02 -3.41
CA ARG A 75 -7.89 7.60 -2.71
C ARG A 75 -8.68 6.51 -1.99
N VAL A 76 -9.20 6.84 -0.81
CA VAL A 76 -10.22 5.99 -0.16
C VAL A 76 -11.51 6.13 -0.96
N PRO A 77 -12.12 5.03 -1.45
CA PRO A 77 -13.43 5.10 -2.08
C PRO A 77 -14.44 5.67 -1.09
N THR A 78 -15.30 6.58 -1.55
CA THR A 78 -16.30 7.28 -0.70
C THR A 78 -17.26 6.33 0.01
N LEU A 79 -17.42 5.09 -0.46
CA LEU A 79 -18.24 4.04 0.16
C LEU A 79 -17.66 3.52 1.49
N PHE A 80 -16.40 3.80 1.81
CA PHE A 80 -15.75 3.42 3.07
C PHE A 80 -15.46 4.63 3.98
N ALA A 81 -15.99 5.81 3.66
CA ALA A 81 -15.70 7.04 4.39
C ALA A 81 -16.45 7.17 5.74
N GLU A 82 -17.49 6.37 5.95
CA GLU A 82 -18.26 6.32 7.21
C GLU A 82 -17.83 5.10 8.02
N GLY A 83 -16.83 5.28 8.89
CA GLY A 83 -16.41 4.22 9.79
C GLY A 83 -15.11 4.52 10.51
N ASN A 84 -15.25 4.92 11.77
CA ASN A 84 -14.23 4.86 12.82
C ASN A 84 -13.21 6.01 12.89
N ASP A 85 -13.71 7.23 13.13
CA ASP A 85 -12.97 8.19 13.95
C ASP A 85 -13.10 7.73 15.41
N GLY A 86 -11.97 7.37 16.02
CA GLY A 86 -11.88 6.70 17.31
C GLY A 86 -12.59 7.45 18.44
N GLY A 87 -13.51 6.74 19.11
CA GLY A 87 -14.04 7.12 20.42
C GLY A 87 -12.98 6.91 21.49
N THR A 88 -12.43 8.03 21.97
CA THR A 88 -11.58 8.13 23.14
C THR A 88 -12.24 7.50 24.36
N GLY A 89 -11.47 6.73 25.13
CA GLY A 89 -11.90 6.18 26.40
C GLY A 89 -12.40 7.23 27.38
N SER A 90 -13.39 6.83 28.18
CA SER A 90 -13.64 7.37 29.50
C SER A 90 -14.26 6.26 30.33
N GLU A 91 -13.38 5.52 30.98
CA GLU A 91 -13.69 4.74 32.17
C GLU A 91 -14.10 5.76 33.26
N LYS A 92 -15.35 5.67 33.72
CA LYS A 92 -15.76 6.29 34.98
C LYS A 92 -16.48 5.22 35.80
N THR A 93 -15.84 4.96 36.94
CA THR A 93 -16.27 4.18 38.11
C THR A 93 -17.69 4.47 38.54
#